data_AF-A0A843S6K1-F1
#
_entry.id   AF-A0A843S6K1-F1
#
_cell.length_a   1.000
_cell.length_b   1.000
_cell.length_c   1.000
_cell.angle_alpha   90.00
_cell.angle_beta   90.00
_cell.angle_gamma   90.00
#
_symmetry.space_group_name_H-M   'P 1'
#
loop_
_entity.id
_entity.type
_entity.pdbx_description
1 polymer ?
#
loop_
_entity_poly.entity_id
_entity_poly.type
_entity_poly.pdbx_seq_one_letter_code
_entity_poly.pdbx_strand_id
1 'polypeptide(L)'
;MAARTRSSSPARGTTTFPWEAQRENLIQGLRKAGDLAVEHGIYLVLEPLNRVESPDIAILTAEAAFDVVSAAAHEHVKVDFDIYHLQLSEGNIINNLKVGLEKGWIRLVQIGDVPGRLEPGTGEIHYPNIYRTLREMGYDGYVDSEHGTSSTPEHAIQVVKQMALES
;
A
#
# COMPACT_ATOMS: atom_id res chain seq x y z
N MET A 1 -26.56 31.03 -2.35
CA MET A 1 -25.71 30.46 -3.41
C MET A 1 -24.71 29.50 -2.77
N ALA A 2 -24.68 28.26 -3.29
CA ALA A 2 -23.82 27.14 -2.88
C ALA A 2 -22.32 27.49 -3.01
N ALA A 3 -21.35 26.80 -2.39
CA ALA A 3 -21.31 25.44 -1.93
C ALA A 3 -20.34 25.27 -0.74
N ARG A 4 -20.75 24.54 0.29
CA ARG A 4 -19.84 23.83 1.19
C ARG A 4 -20.21 22.36 1.12
N THR A 5 -19.57 21.64 0.22
CA THR A 5 -19.48 20.20 0.27
C THR A 5 -18.01 19.82 0.13
N ARG A 6 -17.24 20.01 1.22
CA ARG A 6 -16.06 19.18 1.40
C ARG A 6 -16.60 17.78 1.68
N SER A 7 -16.76 16.98 0.64
CA SER A 7 -16.86 15.54 0.79
C SER A 7 -15.49 15.08 1.30
N SER A 8 -15.30 15.06 2.62
CA SER A 8 -14.18 14.38 3.24
C SER A 8 -14.47 12.89 3.17
N SER A 9 -14.36 12.32 1.97
CA SER A 9 -14.25 10.87 1.84
C SER A 9 -13.00 10.46 2.62
N PRO A 10 -13.10 9.49 3.55
CA PRO A 10 -11.96 9.06 4.37
C PRO A 10 -10.79 8.52 3.52
N ALA A 11 -11.04 8.21 2.24
CA ALA A 11 -10.06 7.69 1.29
C ALA A 11 -9.07 8.72 0.70
N ARG A 12 -9.31 10.03 0.88
CA ARG A 12 -8.65 11.08 0.07
C ARG A 12 -7.93 12.08 0.94
N GLY A 13 -6.78 12.58 0.49
CA GLY A 13 -5.96 13.66 1.10
C GLY A 13 -6.69 14.97 1.41
N THR A 14 -6.10 15.81 2.27
CA THR A 14 -6.67 17.14 2.67
C THR A 14 -6.24 18.29 1.76
N THR A 15 -5.58 17.97 0.64
CA THR A 15 -5.09 18.94 -0.32
C THR A 15 -6.19 19.91 -0.77
N THR A 16 -5.81 21.14 -1.09
CA THR A 16 -6.73 22.15 -1.65
C THR A 16 -7.14 21.85 -3.10
N PHE A 17 -6.45 20.94 -3.77
CA PHE A 17 -6.76 20.52 -5.14
C PHE A 17 -7.94 19.54 -5.17
N PRO A 18 -8.88 19.66 -6.12
CA PRO A 18 -9.96 18.69 -6.26
C PRO A 18 -9.42 17.28 -6.55
N TRP A 19 -9.98 16.26 -5.90
CA TRP A 19 -9.58 14.86 -6.10
C TRP A 19 -9.58 14.46 -7.58
N GLU A 20 -10.62 14.80 -8.34
CA GLU A 20 -10.71 14.39 -9.75
C GLU A 20 -9.53 14.91 -10.58
N ALA A 21 -9.06 16.13 -10.30
CA ALA A 21 -7.89 16.69 -10.98
C ALA A 21 -6.60 15.97 -10.56
N GLN A 22 -6.46 15.63 -9.28
CA GLN A 22 -5.31 14.86 -8.79
C GLN A 22 -5.29 13.44 -9.39
N ARG A 23 -6.44 12.76 -9.35
CA ARG A 23 -6.64 11.42 -9.89
C ARG A 23 -6.29 11.37 -11.38
N GLU A 24 -6.80 12.32 -12.17
CA GLU A 24 -6.50 12.39 -13.60
C GLU A 24 -5.00 12.60 -13.86
N ASN A 25 -4.36 13.50 -13.09
CA ASN A 25 -2.92 13.73 -13.21
C ASN A 25 -2.09 12.50 -12.82
N LEU A 26 -2.50 11.77 -11.77
CA LEU A 26 -1.86 10.51 -11.37
C LEU A 26 -1.99 9.46 -12.48
N ILE A 27 -3.18 9.27 -13.04
CA ILE A 27 -3.43 8.33 -14.14
C ILE A 27 -2.53 8.65 -15.34
N GLN A 28 -2.51 9.91 -15.77
CA GLN A 28 -1.69 10.33 -16.92
C GLN A 28 -0.19 10.19 -16.66
N GLY A 29 0.27 10.56 -15.46
CA GLY A 29 1.67 10.45 -15.05
C GLY A 29 2.12 9.00 -14.98
N LEU A 30 1.32 8.14 -14.34
CA LEU A 30 1.60 6.72 -14.19
C LEU A 30 1.63 5.99 -15.53
N ARG A 31 0.76 6.33 -16.50
CA ARG A 31 0.85 5.76 -17.85
C ARG A 31 2.18 6.06 -18.52
N LYS A 32 2.59 7.35 -18.53
CA LYS A 32 3.86 7.77 -19.12
C LYS A 32 5.07 7.13 -18.43
N ALA A 33 5.04 7.05 -17.10
CA ALA A 33 6.10 6.41 -16.33
C ALA A 33 6.08 4.88 -16.51
N GLY A 34 4.90 4.29 -16.72
CA GLY A 34 4.71 2.90 -17.08
C GLY A 34 5.36 2.53 -18.41
N ASP A 35 5.24 3.38 -19.43
CA ASP A 35 5.92 3.18 -20.72
C ASP A 35 7.45 3.06 -20.53
N LEU A 36 8.03 3.92 -19.69
CA LEU A 36 9.46 3.87 -19.34
C LEU A 36 9.81 2.60 -18.54
N ALA A 37 8.92 2.16 -17.64
CA ALA A 37 9.11 0.95 -16.86
C ALA A 37 9.18 -0.30 -17.77
N VAL A 38 8.39 -0.33 -18.84
CA VAL A 38 8.42 -1.40 -19.86
C VAL A 38 9.78 -1.45 -20.56
N GLU A 39 10.33 -0.32 -20.97
CA GLU A 39 11.64 -0.24 -21.65
C GLU A 39 12.76 -0.85 -20.82
N HIS A 40 12.64 -0.82 -19.49
CA HIS A 40 13.61 -1.36 -18.56
C HIS A 40 13.22 -2.71 -17.94
N GLY A 41 12.06 -3.28 -18.31
CA GLY A 41 11.59 -4.56 -17.76
C GLY A 41 11.30 -4.52 -16.26
N ILE A 42 10.91 -3.35 -15.72
CA ILE A 42 10.59 -3.14 -14.31
C ILE A 42 9.10 -2.82 -14.11
N TYR A 43 8.64 -2.91 -12.87
CA TYR A 43 7.31 -2.42 -12.48
C TYR A 43 7.45 -1.07 -11.78
N LEU A 44 6.49 -0.18 -12.05
CA LEU A 44 6.26 1.02 -11.27
C LEU A 44 5.16 0.72 -10.25
N VAL A 45 5.39 1.07 -8.99
CA VAL A 45 4.41 0.88 -7.92
C VAL A 45 3.90 2.22 -7.38
N LEU A 46 2.59 2.28 -7.13
CA LEU A 46 1.89 3.38 -6.49
C LEU A 46 1.59 3.00 -5.04
N GLU A 47 2.11 3.78 -4.10
CA GLU A 47 1.97 3.51 -2.66
C GLU A 47 0.97 4.50 -2.00
N PRO A 48 -0.12 4.02 -1.38
CA PRO A 48 -0.90 4.80 -0.42
C PRO A 48 -0.10 5.08 0.85
N LEU A 49 -0.07 6.33 1.30
CA LEU A 49 0.57 6.69 2.59
C LEU A 49 -0.48 6.98 3.67
N ASN A 50 -0.02 7.26 4.90
CA ASN A 50 -0.90 7.68 6.00
C ASN A 50 -0.85 9.20 6.20
N ARG A 51 -1.93 9.76 6.78
CA ARG A 51 -2.04 11.20 7.06
C ARG A 51 -1.19 11.70 8.21
N VAL A 52 -0.78 10.81 9.12
CA VAL A 52 0.00 11.18 10.30
C VAL A 52 1.39 11.64 9.87
N GLU A 53 1.99 10.92 8.92
CA GLU A 53 3.33 11.17 8.39
C GLU A 53 3.30 11.97 7.10
N SER A 54 2.24 11.83 6.29
CA SER A 54 2.07 12.55 5.02
C SER A 54 0.71 13.27 4.95
N PRO A 55 0.54 14.41 5.65
CA PRO A 55 -0.76 15.09 5.79
C PRO A 55 -1.42 15.48 4.46
N ASP A 56 -0.60 15.83 3.47
CA ASP A 56 -1.04 16.33 2.16
C ASP A 56 -1.00 15.27 1.04
N ILE A 57 -0.77 14.00 1.37
CA ILE A 57 -0.76 12.94 0.36
C ILE A 57 -2.15 12.75 -0.27
N ALA A 58 -2.19 12.47 -1.58
CA ALA A 58 -3.44 12.34 -2.31
C ALA A 58 -4.21 11.04 -1.99
N ILE A 59 -3.48 9.92 -1.89
CA ILE A 59 -4.03 8.57 -1.76
C ILE A 59 -3.71 8.02 -0.37
N LEU A 60 -4.74 7.57 0.32
CA LEU A 60 -4.65 7.08 1.70
C LEU A 60 -5.11 5.63 1.88
N THR A 61 -5.85 5.11 0.91
CA THR A 61 -6.48 3.79 1.00
C THR A 61 -6.10 2.92 -0.18
N ALA A 62 -6.15 1.61 0.03
CA ALA A 62 -5.97 0.62 -1.01
C ALA A 62 -7.04 0.80 -2.11
N GLU A 63 -8.30 1.09 -1.74
CA GLU A 63 -9.38 1.33 -2.70
C GLU A 63 -9.04 2.49 -3.67
N ALA A 64 -8.53 3.61 -3.15
CA ALA A 64 -8.17 4.76 -3.98
C ALA A 64 -6.96 4.47 -4.89
N ALA A 65 -5.95 3.73 -4.40
CA ALA A 65 -4.85 3.28 -5.25
C ALA A 65 -5.31 2.30 -6.34
N PHE A 66 -6.16 1.34 -5.99
CA PHE A 66 -6.72 0.38 -6.95
C PHE A 66 -7.55 1.08 -8.03
N ASP A 67 -8.36 2.07 -7.67
CA ASP A 67 -9.09 2.89 -8.63
C ASP A 67 -8.14 3.61 -9.61
N VAL A 68 -7.05 4.21 -9.11
CA VAL A 68 -6.05 4.87 -9.95
C VAL A 68 -5.32 3.87 -10.87
N VAL A 69 -4.83 2.75 -10.34
CA VAL A 69 -4.08 1.75 -11.13
C VAL A 69 -4.98 1.05 -12.14
N SER A 70 -6.21 0.72 -11.76
CA SER A 70 -7.24 0.18 -12.67
C SER A 70 -7.53 1.15 -13.81
N ALA A 71 -7.71 2.44 -13.51
CA ALA A 71 -7.94 3.46 -14.52
C ALA A 71 -6.71 3.76 -15.38
N ALA A 72 -5.50 3.67 -14.82
CA ALA A 72 -4.26 3.75 -15.58
C ALA A 72 -4.19 2.65 -16.65
N ALA A 73 -4.75 1.47 -16.37
CA ALA A 73 -4.88 0.36 -17.31
C ALA A 73 -3.54 0.00 -17.99
N HIS A 74 -2.45 0.03 -17.22
CA HIS A 74 -1.09 -0.20 -17.69
C HIS A 74 -0.48 -1.39 -16.97
N GLU A 75 -0.01 -2.39 -17.71
CA GLU A 75 0.41 -3.69 -17.14
C GLU A 75 1.60 -3.58 -16.17
N HIS A 76 2.52 -2.65 -16.42
CA HIS A 76 3.68 -2.39 -15.56
C HIS A 76 3.42 -1.38 -14.42
N VAL A 77 2.19 -0.90 -14.27
CA VAL A 77 1.81 -0.03 -13.13
C VAL A 77 1.00 -0.85 -12.14
N LYS A 78 1.48 -0.92 -10.90
CA LYS A 78 0.93 -1.74 -9.82
C LYS A 78 0.85 -0.94 -8.53
N VAL A 79 0.35 -1.56 -7.48
CA VAL A 79 0.30 -1.01 -6.12
C VAL A 79 1.42 -1.60 -5.28
N ASP A 80 2.03 -0.72 -4.49
CA ASP A 80 2.75 -1.11 -3.28
C ASP A 80 1.78 -1.11 -2.11
N PHE A 81 1.59 -2.26 -1.49
CA PHE A 81 0.62 -2.47 -0.43
C PHE A 81 1.35 -2.43 0.92
N ASP A 82 1.70 -1.23 1.39
CA ASP A 82 2.25 -1.04 2.73
C ASP A 82 1.16 -1.17 3.80
N ILE A 83 1.26 -2.25 4.57
CA ILE A 83 0.32 -2.58 5.64
C ILE A 83 0.37 -1.54 6.77
N TYR A 84 1.52 -0.94 7.07
CA TYR A 84 1.66 0.09 8.11
C TYR A 84 0.80 1.30 7.77
N HIS A 85 0.96 1.83 6.56
CA HIS A 85 0.21 2.99 6.08
C HIS A 85 -1.30 2.69 6.02
N LEU A 86 -1.67 1.53 5.48
CA LEU A 86 -3.07 1.14 5.33
C LEU A 86 -3.76 0.84 6.66
N GLN A 87 -3.05 0.27 7.64
CA GLN A 87 -3.63 0.01 8.97
C GLN A 87 -3.96 1.32 9.69
N LEU A 88 -3.09 2.33 9.59
CA LEU A 88 -3.35 3.66 10.17
C LEU A 88 -4.49 4.41 9.45
N SER A 89 -4.67 4.18 8.15
CA SER A 89 -5.64 4.92 7.33
C SER A 89 -7.04 4.29 7.32
N GLU A 90 -7.15 2.97 7.22
CA GLU A 90 -8.44 2.29 7.00
C GLU A 90 -8.60 0.90 7.65
N GLY A 91 -7.50 0.20 7.97
CA GLY A 91 -7.56 -1.19 8.43
C GLY A 91 -8.10 -2.14 7.36
N ASN A 92 -8.88 -3.15 7.76
CA ASN A 92 -9.47 -4.16 6.85
C ASN A 92 -8.44 -4.84 5.91
N ILE A 93 -7.20 -4.97 6.39
CA ILE A 93 -6.00 -5.29 5.61
C ILE A 93 -6.15 -6.56 4.79
N ILE A 94 -6.57 -7.67 5.41
CA ILE A 94 -6.65 -8.98 4.73
C ILE A 94 -7.66 -8.95 3.58
N ASN A 95 -8.79 -8.28 3.74
CA ASN A 95 -9.80 -8.21 2.69
C ASN A 95 -9.33 -7.33 1.52
N ASN A 96 -8.73 -6.18 1.81
CA ASN A 96 -8.18 -5.29 0.79
C ASN A 96 -7.02 -5.96 0.03
N LEU A 97 -6.16 -6.70 0.73
CA LEU A 97 -5.09 -7.51 0.17
C LEU A 97 -5.64 -8.56 -0.79
N LYS A 98 -6.66 -9.34 -0.39
CA LYS A 98 -7.29 -10.35 -1.25
C LYS A 98 -7.86 -9.75 -2.53
N VAL A 99 -8.56 -8.62 -2.43
CA VAL A 99 -9.11 -7.91 -3.59
C VAL A 99 -7.99 -7.49 -4.55
N GLY A 100 -6.94 -6.86 -4.03
CA GLY A 100 -5.82 -6.39 -4.86
C GLY A 100 -5.05 -7.53 -5.53
N LEU A 101 -4.85 -8.65 -4.83
CA LEU A 101 -4.18 -9.84 -5.38
C LEU A 101 -5.04 -10.54 -6.45
N GLU A 102 -6.34 -10.75 -6.20
CA GLU A 102 -7.24 -11.38 -7.17
C GLU A 102 -7.31 -10.59 -8.48
N LYS A 103 -7.22 -9.25 -8.40
CA LYS A 103 -7.21 -8.37 -9.57
C LYS A 103 -5.82 -8.20 -10.20
N GLY A 104 -4.77 -8.75 -9.60
CA GLY A 104 -3.39 -8.59 -10.07
C GLY A 104 -2.91 -7.14 -10.03
N TRP A 105 -3.42 -6.35 -9.08
CA TRP A 105 -3.05 -4.93 -8.91
C TRP A 105 -1.86 -4.73 -7.99
N ILE A 106 -1.62 -5.64 -7.05
CA ILE A 106 -0.50 -5.54 -6.09
C ILE A 106 0.76 -6.17 -6.69
N ARG A 107 1.90 -5.49 -6.56
CA ARG A 107 3.21 -6.03 -6.94
C ARG A 107 4.14 -6.20 -5.75
N LEU A 108 4.09 -5.29 -4.80
CA LEU A 108 4.91 -5.27 -3.60
C LEU A 108 4.01 -5.20 -2.38
N VAL A 109 4.39 -5.89 -1.31
CA VAL A 109 3.76 -5.78 0.01
C VAL A 109 4.84 -5.34 0.97
N GLN A 110 4.63 -4.23 1.66
CA GLN A 110 5.53 -3.76 2.71
C GLN A 110 4.94 -4.05 4.09
N ILE A 111 5.84 -4.30 5.06
CA ILE A 111 5.48 -4.61 6.44
C ILE A 111 6.17 -3.67 7.42
N GLY A 112 5.40 -3.24 8.41
CA GLY A 112 5.83 -2.51 9.59
C GLY A 112 4.70 -2.49 10.60
N ASP A 113 4.99 -2.75 11.87
CA ASP A 113 3.94 -2.90 12.87
C ASP A 113 3.40 -1.55 13.34
N VAL A 114 2.12 -1.51 13.69
CA VAL A 114 1.44 -0.31 14.23
C VAL A 114 1.35 -0.45 15.75
N PRO A 115 1.64 0.60 16.54
CA PRO A 115 1.89 1.98 16.11
C PRO A 115 3.37 2.38 15.96
N GLY A 116 4.32 1.48 16.25
CA GLY A 116 5.73 1.83 16.39
C GLY A 116 6.54 1.91 15.09
N ARG A 117 6.00 1.42 13.97
CA ARG A 117 6.72 1.14 12.72
C ARG A 117 7.99 0.31 12.95
N LEU A 118 7.89 -0.69 13.83
CA LEU A 118 8.95 -1.66 14.14
C LEU A 118 8.63 -3.01 13.49
N GLU A 119 9.48 -4.02 13.72
CA GLU A 119 9.26 -5.34 13.15
C GLU A 119 7.90 -5.95 13.56
N PRO A 120 7.26 -6.73 12.67
CA PRO A 120 6.08 -7.54 12.98
C PRO A 120 6.13 -8.28 14.32
N GLY A 121 5.07 -8.13 15.11
CA GLY A 121 4.91 -8.75 16.43
C GLY A 121 5.21 -7.81 17.59
N THR A 122 5.55 -6.56 17.31
CA THR A 122 5.79 -5.52 18.32
C THR A 122 4.53 -4.68 18.61
N GLY A 123 3.50 -4.81 17.78
CA GLY A 123 2.31 -3.97 17.76
C GLY A 123 1.01 -4.75 17.66
N GLU A 124 -0.02 -4.10 17.11
CA GLU A 124 -1.40 -4.60 17.10
C GLU A 124 -1.72 -5.55 15.94
N ILE A 125 -0.87 -5.62 14.91
CA ILE A 125 -1.17 -6.33 13.67
C ILE A 125 -0.80 -7.82 13.79
N HIS A 126 -1.79 -8.69 13.53
CA HIS A 126 -1.57 -10.13 13.53
C HIS A 126 -1.01 -10.64 12.18
N TYR A 127 0.27 -10.33 11.93
CA TYR A 127 1.01 -10.69 10.71
C TYR A 127 0.97 -12.17 10.30
N PRO A 128 0.90 -13.18 11.21
CA PRO A 128 0.77 -14.57 10.78
C PRO A 128 -0.47 -14.84 9.92
N ASN A 129 -1.57 -14.11 10.13
CA ASN A 129 -2.77 -14.24 9.29
C ASN A 129 -2.54 -13.65 7.89
N ILE A 130 -1.72 -12.60 7.80
CA ILE A 130 -1.38 -11.92 6.55
C ILE A 130 -0.48 -12.84 5.72
N TYR A 131 0.58 -13.40 6.30
CA TYR A 131 1.43 -14.37 5.61
C TYR A 131 0.66 -15.60 5.13
N ARG A 132 -0.26 -16.14 5.94
CA ARG A 132 -1.17 -17.21 5.48
C ARG A 132 -2.00 -16.79 4.28
N THR A 133 -2.59 -15.60 4.34
CA THR A 133 -3.39 -15.06 3.23
C THR A 133 -2.55 -14.92 1.96
N LEU A 134 -1.33 -14.40 2.04
CA LEU A 134 -0.43 -14.29 0.89
C LEU A 134 -0.18 -15.65 0.24
N ARG A 135 0.09 -16.69 1.05
CA ARG A 135 0.30 -18.06 0.54
C ARG A 135 -0.95 -18.70 -0.03
N GLU A 136 -2.08 -18.57 0.65
CA GLU A 136 -3.38 -19.07 0.16
C GLU A 136 -3.78 -18.45 -1.17
N MET A 137 -3.46 -17.16 -1.37
CA MET A 137 -3.71 -16.43 -2.61
C MET A 137 -2.62 -16.65 -3.68
N GLY A 138 -1.58 -17.45 -3.39
CA GLY A 138 -0.50 -17.74 -4.32
C GLY A 138 0.38 -16.55 -4.66
N TYR A 139 0.53 -15.57 -3.76
CA TYR A 139 1.40 -14.42 -3.96
C TYR A 139 2.87 -14.87 -4.07
N ASP A 140 3.53 -14.48 -5.17
CA ASP A 140 4.90 -14.84 -5.52
C ASP A 140 5.85 -13.62 -5.56
N GLY A 141 5.35 -12.44 -5.17
CA GLY A 141 6.14 -11.22 -5.08
C GLY A 141 6.96 -11.12 -3.80
N TYR A 142 7.54 -9.94 -3.58
CA TYR A 142 8.37 -9.66 -2.41
C TYR A 142 7.52 -9.15 -1.25
N VAL A 143 7.89 -9.56 -0.04
CA VAL A 143 7.47 -8.90 1.19
C VAL A 143 8.66 -8.08 1.69
N ASP A 144 8.56 -6.77 1.58
CA ASP A 144 9.62 -5.83 1.94
C ASP A 144 9.47 -5.37 3.40
N SER A 145 10.59 -5.36 4.11
CA SER A 145 10.66 -5.09 5.56
C SER A 145 11.00 -3.62 5.81
N GLU A 146 10.05 -2.73 5.54
CA GLU A 146 10.18 -1.29 5.78
C GLU A 146 9.78 -0.91 7.22
N HIS A 147 10.64 -1.29 8.16
CA HIS A 147 10.43 -0.98 9.57
C HIS A 147 11.74 -0.68 10.31
N GLY A 148 11.60 0.04 11.42
CA GLY A 148 12.66 0.17 12.42
C GLY A 148 12.88 -1.12 13.19
N THR A 149 13.74 -1.08 14.21
CA THR A 149 14.12 -2.27 14.99
C THR A 149 13.85 -2.04 16.46
N SER A 150 13.13 -2.95 17.13
CA SER A 150 12.94 -2.90 18.59
C SER A 150 14.22 -3.20 19.37
N SER A 151 15.14 -3.91 18.73
CA SER A 151 16.46 -4.25 19.28
C SER A 151 17.56 -4.02 18.24
N THR A 152 17.96 -5.05 17.51
CA THR A 152 19.00 -4.98 16.47
C THR A 152 18.40 -5.33 15.10
N PRO A 153 18.99 -4.86 13.98
CA PRO A 153 18.58 -5.27 12.64
C PRO A 153 18.55 -6.79 12.46
N GLU A 154 19.54 -7.50 12.99
CA GLU A 154 19.62 -8.97 12.89
C GLU A 154 18.47 -9.66 13.64
N HIS A 155 18.12 -9.16 14.83
CA HIS A 155 16.98 -9.67 15.58
C HIS A 155 15.67 -9.45 14.82
N ALA A 156 15.44 -8.24 14.34
CA ALA A 156 14.23 -7.85 13.65
C ALA A 156 13.99 -8.71 12.40
N ILE A 157 15.01 -8.86 11.55
CA ILE A 157 14.92 -9.70 10.35
C ILE A 157 14.73 -11.18 10.70
N GLN A 158 15.36 -11.67 11.79
CA GLN A 158 15.15 -13.04 12.23
C GLN A 158 13.70 -13.28 12.68
N VAL A 159 13.10 -12.35 13.41
CA VAL A 159 11.68 -12.42 13.82
C VAL A 159 10.77 -12.47 12.60
N VAL A 160 10.94 -11.55 11.66
CA VAL A 160 10.18 -11.51 10.39
C VAL A 160 10.30 -12.83 9.65
N LYS A 161 11.53 -13.32 9.47
CA LYS A 161 11.80 -14.55 8.74
C LYS A 161 11.16 -15.77 9.39
N GLN A 162 11.29 -15.93 10.72
CA GLN A 162 10.66 -17.06 11.42
C GLN A 162 9.14 -16.99 11.29
N MET A 163 8.54 -15.81 11.53
CA MET A 163 7.09 -15.63 11.40
C MET A 163 6.59 -15.98 9.99
N ALA A 164 7.32 -15.57 8.95
CA ALA A 164 6.98 -15.89 7.57
C ALA A 164 7.14 -17.37 7.22
N LEU A 165 8.02 -18.12 7.90
CA LEU A 165 8.21 -19.57 7.71
C LEU A 165 7.18 -20.41 8.47
N GLU A 166 6.77 -19.96 9.66
CA GLU A 166 5.87 -20.69 10.57
C GLU A 166 4.40 -20.47 10.27
N SER A 167 4.06 -19.35 9.62
CA SER A 167 2.68 -19.09 9.21
C SER A 167 2.23 -20.12 8.17
#